data_AF-A0A4Y2N3M7-F1
#
_entry.id   AF-A0A4Y2N3M7-F1
#
_cell.length_a   1.000
_cell.length_b   1.000
_cell.length_c   1.000
_cell.angle_alpha   90.00
_cell.angle_beta   90.00
_cell.angle_gamma   90.00
#
_symmetry.space_group_name_H-M   'P 1'
#
loop_
_entity.id
_entity.type
_entity.pdbx_description
1 polymer ?
#
loop_
_entity_poly.entity_id
_entity_poly.type
_entity_poly.pdbx_seq_one_letter_code
_entity_poly.pdbx_strand_id
1 'polypeptide(L)'
;MSFLKRARKEDLISLATDLGENPSPTFSKVDLVSLIQGNKHYNEDDAKLMLETVVTEREERFKLQAEQKEAEQERLKMEVEKERLKMERLRTTSDGSANPKHEKASCYELTKNVPNFDPKNGDIALFLSLFERQAKRAQIDTKDWVSGLLMLMLSDIVQLIARESEENFDNYNYIKSVFLKRFKLSPEEFRKEFLHHQKNSEKSWARIYF
;
A
#
# COMPACT_ATOMS: atom_id res chain seq x y z
N MET A 1 17.17 16.28 -58.66
CA MET A 1 15.85 16.21 -57.99
C MET A 1 15.72 17.40 -57.05
N SER A 2 14.56 18.08 -57.01
CA SER A 2 14.34 19.25 -56.13
C SER A 2 14.51 18.90 -54.64
N PHE A 3 15.18 19.76 -53.87
CA PHE A 3 15.45 19.57 -52.44
C PHE A 3 14.17 19.49 -51.59
N LEU A 4 13.13 20.22 -52.00
CA LEU A 4 11.80 20.21 -51.35
C LEU A 4 11.15 18.82 -51.39
N LYS A 5 11.39 18.02 -52.43
CA LYS A 5 10.87 16.64 -52.51
C LYS A 5 11.48 15.71 -51.46
N ARG A 6 12.64 16.07 -50.88
CA ARG A 6 13.31 15.29 -49.83
C ARG A 6 12.95 15.76 -48.41
N ALA A 7 12.54 17.02 -48.24
CA ALA A 7 12.16 17.63 -46.96
C ALA A 7 10.99 16.88 -46.27
N ARG A 8 10.80 17.01 -44.96
CA ARG A 8 9.62 16.41 -44.30
C ARG A 8 8.38 17.25 -44.57
N LYS A 9 7.20 16.65 -44.43
CA LYS A 9 5.93 17.35 -44.68
C LYS A 9 5.75 18.52 -43.71
N GLU A 10 6.11 18.34 -42.43
CA GLU A 10 6.01 19.39 -41.42
C GLU A 10 6.93 20.57 -41.77
N ASP A 11 8.17 20.27 -42.20
CA ASP A 11 9.15 21.30 -42.56
C ASP A 11 8.69 22.12 -43.79
N LEU A 12 8.03 21.46 -44.75
CA LEU A 12 7.42 22.14 -45.91
C LEU A 12 6.22 23.01 -45.53
N ILE A 13 5.42 22.61 -44.53
CA ILE A 13 4.31 23.42 -44.02
C ILE A 13 4.86 24.69 -43.36
N SER A 14 5.89 24.57 -42.51
CA SER A 14 6.54 25.74 -41.91
C SER A 14 7.14 26.66 -42.97
N LEU A 15 7.91 26.10 -43.92
CA LEU A 15 8.51 26.88 -45.00
C LEU A 15 7.46 27.62 -45.85
N ALA A 16 6.36 26.97 -46.20
CA ALA A 16 5.27 27.64 -46.93
C ALA A 16 4.64 28.78 -46.11
N THR A 17 4.48 28.58 -44.79
CA THR A 17 3.99 29.61 -43.87
C THR A 17 4.94 30.81 -43.81
N ASP A 18 6.25 30.56 -43.74
CA ASP A 18 7.28 31.62 -43.70
C ASP A 18 7.37 32.39 -45.02
N LEU A 19 7.01 31.76 -46.14
CA LEU A 19 6.85 32.41 -47.44
C LEU A 19 5.53 33.18 -47.60
N GLY A 20 4.72 33.25 -46.54
CA GLY A 20 3.45 33.96 -46.51
C GLY A 20 2.28 33.20 -47.14
N GLU A 21 2.45 31.92 -47.47
CA GLU A 21 1.36 31.05 -47.92
C GLU A 21 0.59 30.48 -46.71
N ASN A 22 -0.65 30.06 -46.93
CA ASN A 22 -1.46 29.39 -45.91
C ASN A 22 -1.64 27.90 -46.26
N PRO A 23 -0.64 27.05 -46.02
CA PRO A 23 -0.74 25.62 -46.31
C PRO A 23 -1.74 24.93 -45.36
N SER A 24 -2.64 24.12 -45.91
CA SER A 24 -3.48 23.26 -45.07
C SER A 24 -2.66 22.07 -44.54
N PRO A 25 -2.85 21.66 -43.27
CA PRO A 25 -2.23 20.43 -42.73
C PRO A 25 -2.59 19.16 -43.54
N THR A 26 -3.70 19.18 -44.27
CA THR A 26 -4.15 18.06 -45.11
C THR A 26 -3.43 17.95 -46.44
N PHE A 27 -2.68 18.98 -46.87
CA PHE A 27 -2.00 18.97 -48.17
C PHE A 27 -1.03 17.80 -48.31
N SER A 28 -0.97 17.22 -49.51
CA SER A 28 0.05 16.23 -49.80
C SER A 28 1.41 16.90 -49.92
N LYS A 29 2.48 16.11 -49.81
CA LYS A 29 3.85 16.62 -49.99
C LYS A 29 4.03 17.25 -51.38
N VAL A 30 3.36 16.71 -52.40
CA VAL A 30 3.44 17.24 -53.77
C VAL A 30 2.74 18.60 -53.85
N ASP A 31 1.56 18.73 -53.23
CA ASP A 31 0.80 19.99 -53.22
C ASP A 31 1.58 21.11 -52.52
N LEU A 32 2.24 20.79 -51.40
CA LEU A 32 3.10 21.74 -50.68
C LEU A 32 4.29 22.19 -51.52
N VAL A 33 4.96 21.27 -52.23
CA VAL A 33 6.06 21.61 -53.13
C VAL A 33 5.57 22.51 -54.26
N SER A 34 4.42 22.20 -54.85
CA SER A 34 3.81 23.02 -55.91
C SER A 34 3.40 24.41 -55.40
N LEU A 35 2.87 24.52 -54.18
CA LEU A 35 2.51 25.79 -53.56
C LEU A 35 3.75 26.67 -53.34
N ILE A 36 4.81 26.12 -52.78
CA ILE A 36 6.08 26.83 -52.50
C ILE A 36 6.72 27.31 -53.81
N GLN A 37 6.82 26.44 -54.81
CA GLN A 37 7.41 26.79 -56.11
C GLN A 37 6.54 27.74 -56.93
N GLY A 38 5.23 27.79 -56.67
CA GLY A 38 4.30 28.72 -57.31
C GLY A 38 4.25 30.12 -56.69
N ASN A 39 4.90 30.34 -55.55
CA ASN A 39 4.95 31.63 -54.89
C ASN A 39 5.74 32.66 -55.73
N LYS A 40 5.20 33.88 -55.86
CA LYS A 40 5.79 34.95 -56.68
C LYS A 40 7.18 35.40 -56.21
N HIS A 41 7.49 35.18 -54.95
CA HIS A 41 8.75 35.53 -54.31
C HIS A 41 9.65 34.30 -54.10
N TYR A 42 9.35 33.18 -54.75
CA TYR A 42 10.17 31.98 -54.65
C TYR A 42 11.58 32.21 -55.25
N ASN A 43 12.58 32.06 -54.40
CA ASN A 43 13.98 31.94 -54.78
C ASN A 43 14.51 30.62 -54.21
N GLU A 44 15.21 29.83 -55.04
CA GLU A 44 15.68 28.49 -54.65
C GLU A 44 16.74 28.53 -53.53
N ASP A 45 17.66 29.50 -53.57
CA ASP A 45 18.71 29.64 -52.57
C ASP A 45 18.13 30.12 -51.23
N ASP A 46 17.24 31.10 -51.27
CA ASP A 46 16.55 31.61 -50.08
C ASP A 46 15.66 30.53 -49.45
N ALA A 47 14.88 29.81 -50.26
CA ALA A 47 14.03 28.73 -49.79
C ALA A 47 14.83 27.57 -49.19
N LYS A 48 16.04 27.32 -49.70
CA LYS A 48 16.95 26.31 -49.14
C LYS A 48 17.48 26.74 -47.77
N LEU A 49 17.86 28.01 -47.63
CA LEU A 49 18.30 28.57 -46.35
C LEU A 49 17.18 28.58 -45.31
N MET A 50 15.97 29.02 -45.69
CA MET A 50 14.79 29.00 -44.83
C MET A 50 14.45 27.57 -44.38
N LEU A 51 14.51 26.60 -45.30
CA LEU A 51 14.27 25.20 -44.95
C LEU A 51 15.32 24.67 -43.97
N GLU A 52 16.59 25.03 -44.14
CA GLU A 52 17.66 24.66 -43.21
C GLU A 52 17.38 25.22 -41.82
N THR A 53 16.97 26.49 -41.72
CA THR A 53 16.56 27.12 -40.45
C THR A 53 15.38 26.38 -39.80
N VAL A 54 14.33 26.06 -40.55
CA VAL A 54 13.18 25.28 -40.06
C VAL A 54 13.62 23.91 -39.52
N VAL A 55 14.51 23.23 -40.23
CA VAL A 55 15.03 21.92 -39.81
C VAL A 55 15.83 22.04 -38.52
N THR A 56 16.72 23.04 -38.41
CA THR A 56 17.53 23.27 -37.21
C THR A 56 16.67 23.63 -35.99
N GLU A 57 15.71 24.55 -36.14
CA GLU A 57 14.83 24.93 -35.04
C GLU A 57 14.02 23.74 -34.52
N ARG A 58 13.54 22.89 -35.43
CA ARG A 58 12.80 21.69 -35.03
C ARG A 58 13.71 20.72 -34.26
N GLU A 59 14.94 20.51 -34.72
CA GLU A 59 15.90 19.65 -34.02
C GLU A 59 16.24 20.18 -32.63
N GLU A 60 16.42 21.49 -32.48
CA GLU A 60 16.62 22.14 -31.17
C GLU A 60 15.40 21.98 -30.26
N ARG A 61 14.18 22.17 -30.78
CA ARG A 61 12.94 21.95 -30.01
C ARG A 61 12.82 20.51 -29.53
N PHE A 62 13.15 19.53 -30.39
CA PHE A 62 13.16 18.12 -30.01
C PHE A 62 14.20 17.83 -28.93
N LYS A 63 15.40 18.42 -29.05
CA LYS A 63 16.48 18.26 -28.06
C LYS A 63 16.08 18.83 -26.70
N LEU A 64 15.55 20.05 -26.66
CA LEU A 64 15.04 20.68 -25.44
C LEU A 64 13.91 19.87 -24.80
N GLN A 65 12.98 19.36 -25.61
CA GLN A 65 11.89 18.53 -25.09
C GLN A 65 12.38 17.20 -24.53
N ALA A 66 13.41 16.60 -25.14
CA ALA A 66 14.05 15.40 -24.62
C ALA A 66 14.77 15.67 -23.29
N GLU A 67 15.54 16.76 -23.20
CA GLU A 67 16.23 17.19 -21.99
C GLU A 67 15.25 17.52 -20.85
N GLN A 68 14.14 18.19 -21.15
CA GLN A 68 13.09 18.45 -20.17
C GLN A 68 12.46 17.17 -19.64
N LYS A 69 12.18 16.19 -20.51
CA LYS A 69 11.65 14.89 -20.10
C LYS A 69 12.65 14.10 -19.26
N GLU A 70 13.93 14.15 -19.61
CA GLU A 70 14.99 13.50 -18.85
C GLU A 70 15.14 14.13 -17.47
N ALA A 71 15.17 15.46 -17.38
CA ALA A 71 15.21 16.19 -16.11
C ALA A 71 13.96 15.91 -15.24
N GLU A 72 12.76 15.84 -15.83
CA GLU A 72 11.54 15.47 -15.10
C GLU A 72 11.62 14.04 -14.57
N GLN A 73 12.09 13.09 -15.37
CA GLN A 73 12.31 11.72 -14.94
C GLN A 73 13.35 11.62 -13.82
N GLU A 74 14.42 12.39 -13.90
CA GLU A 74 15.45 12.43 -12.86
C GLU A 74 14.91 13.03 -11.55
N ARG A 75 14.11 14.11 -11.64
CA ARG A 75 13.41 14.69 -10.48
C ARG A 75 12.45 13.70 -9.83
N LEU A 76 11.69 12.94 -10.62
CA LEU A 76 10.81 11.88 -10.11
C LEU A 76 11.62 10.76 -9.43
N LYS A 77 12.73 10.32 -10.03
CA LYS A 77 13.63 9.32 -9.43
C LYS A 77 14.21 9.81 -8.10
N MET A 78 14.68 11.06 -8.05
CA MET A 78 15.19 11.67 -6.82
C MET A 78 14.11 11.77 -5.73
N GLU A 79 12.87 12.14 -6.06
CA GLU A 79 11.80 12.21 -5.07
C GLU A 79 11.42 10.82 -4.54
N VAL A 80 11.36 9.82 -5.41
CA VAL A 80 11.14 8.41 -5.01
C VAL A 80 12.27 7.91 -4.12
N GLU A 81 13.52 8.19 -4.46
CA GLU A 81 14.68 7.81 -3.64
C GLU A 81 14.67 8.53 -2.29
N LYS A 82 14.34 9.81 -2.26
CA LYS A 82 14.21 10.60 -1.02
C LYS A 82 13.10 10.07 -0.11
N GLU A 83 11.94 9.73 -0.66
CA GLU A 83 10.85 9.12 0.13
C GLU A 83 11.23 7.69 0.59
N ARG A 84 11.96 6.93 -0.23
CA ARG A 84 12.54 5.65 0.20
C ARG A 84 13.51 5.84 1.36
N LEU A 85 14.45 6.77 1.26
CA LEU A 85 15.40 7.09 2.34
C LEU A 85 14.71 7.64 3.59
N LYS A 86 13.59 8.35 3.44
CA LYS A 86 12.77 8.81 4.56
C LYS A 86 12.06 7.63 5.25
N MET A 87 11.49 6.69 4.50
CA MET A 87 10.97 5.44 5.06
C MET A 87 12.06 4.58 5.70
N GLU A 88 13.23 4.50 5.08
CA GLU A 88 14.38 3.77 5.60
C GLU A 88 14.92 4.43 6.88
N ARG A 89 14.99 5.77 6.94
CA ARG A 89 15.28 6.49 8.18
C ARG A 89 14.23 6.28 9.24
N LEU A 90 12.94 6.25 8.93
CA LEU A 90 11.90 5.90 9.90
C LEU A 90 12.11 4.49 10.45
N ARG A 91 12.55 3.54 9.62
CA ARG A 91 12.93 2.17 10.03
C ARG A 91 14.22 2.14 10.84
N THR A 92 15.26 2.88 10.47
CA THR A 92 16.55 2.87 11.20
C THR A 92 16.53 3.77 12.44
N THR A 93 15.64 4.75 12.55
CA THR A 93 15.34 5.43 13.82
C THR A 93 14.53 4.55 14.77
N SER A 94 13.91 3.46 14.30
CA SER A 94 13.43 2.36 15.16
C SER A 94 14.60 1.55 15.73
N ASP A 95 15.67 1.31 14.95
CA ASP A 95 16.78 0.43 15.36
C ASP A 95 18.04 1.16 15.89
N GLY A 96 18.08 2.49 15.86
CA GLY A 96 19.32 3.27 16.02
C GLY A 96 19.32 4.37 17.08
N SER A 97 18.41 4.34 18.05
CA SER A 97 18.48 5.23 19.22
C SER A 97 18.44 4.41 20.49
N ALA A 98 19.60 4.32 21.14
CA ALA A 98 19.69 4.05 22.57
C ALA A 98 19.02 5.22 23.32
N ASN A 99 17.70 5.19 23.35
CA ASN A 99 16.87 5.84 24.34
C ASN A 99 15.65 4.92 24.52
N PRO A 100 15.39 4.36 25.71
CA PRO A 100 14.27 3.45 25.93
C PRO A 100 12.97 4.26 25.95
N LYS A 101 12.55 4.73 24.78
CA LYS A 101 11.18 5.20 24.58
C LYS A 101 10.42 4.01 24.05
N HIS A 102 9.72 3.34 24.96
CA HIS A 102 8.61 2.45 24.71
C HIS A 102 8.06 2.61 23.28
N GLU A 103 8.51 1.79 22.33
CA GLU A 103 7.58 1.25 21.35
C GLU A 103 6.51 0.62 22.23
N LYS A 104 5.36 1.31 22.35
CA LYS A 104 4.21 0.72 23.05
C LYS A 104 4.02 -0.62 22.39
N ALA A 105 4.19 -1.68 23.16
CA ALA A 105 4.04 -3.02 22.65
C ALA A 105 2.67 -3.12 21.99
N SER A 106 2.69 -3.25 20.67
CA SER A 106 1.47 -3.27 19.89
C SER A 106 0.78 -4.60 20.16
N CYS A 107 -0.54 -4.57 20.32
CA CYS A 107 -1.34 -5.78 20.44
C CYS A 107 -1.16 -6.74 19.26
N TYR A 108 -0.63 -6.27 18.12
CA TYR A 108 -0.27 -7.11 16.98
C TYR A 108 0.83 -8.14 17.30
N GLU A 109 1.70 -7.87 18.28
CA GLU A 109 2.69 -8.87 18.72
C GLU A 109 2.03 -10.07 19.42
N LEU A 110 0.80 -9.93 19.91
CA LEU A 110 0.05 -11.05 20.49
C LEU A 110 -0.45 -12.01 19.42
N THR A 111 -0.82 -11.54 18.23
CA THR A 111 -1.31 -12.42 17.15
C THR A 111 -0.22 -13.34 16.60
N LYS A 112 1.05 -13.04 16.86
CA LYS A 112 2.18 -13.90 16.50
C LYS A 112 2.40 -15.07 17.47
N ASN A 113 1.99 -14.91 18.73
CA ASN A 113 2.36 -15.81 19.84
C ASN A 113 1.18 -16.43 20.58
N VAL A 114 -0.01 -15.85 20.45
CA VAL A 114 -1.27 -16.37 20.99
C VAL A 114 -2.10 -16.88 19.82
N PRO A 115 -2.47 -18.17 19.79
CA PRO A 115 -3.36 -18.68 18.75
C PRO A 115 -4.75 -18.06 18.91
N ASN A 116 -5.50 -17.93 17.82
CA ASN A 116 -6.89 -17.50 17.87
C ASN A 116 -7.73 -18.45 18.73
N PHE A 117 -8.71 -17.91 19.45
CA PHE A 117 -9.59 -18.72 20.29
C PHE A 117 -10.58 -19.52 19.43
N ASP A 118 -10.69 -20.82 19.70
CA ASP A 118 -11.77 -21.67 19.16
C ASP A 118 -12.95 -21.69 20.13
N PRO A 119 -14.08 -21.02 19.82
CA PRO A 119 -15.24 -20.99 20.71
C PRO A 119 -15.98 -22.32 20.83
N LYS A 120 -15.72 -23.31 19.97
CA LYS A 120 -16.42 -24.61 19.98
C LYS A 120 -15.79 -25.64 20.91
N ASN A 121 -14.46 -25.62 21.02
CA ASN A 121 -13.70 -26.62 21.79
C ASN A 121 -12.69 -26.00 22.75
N GLY A 122 -12.55 -24.66 22.75
CA GLY A 122 -11.53 -23.96 23.51
C GLY A 122 -11.96 -23.68 24.96
N ASP A 123 -11.06 -24.00 25.89
CA ASP A 123 -11.20 -23.55 27.28
C ASP A 123 -10.86 -22.06 27.38
N ILE A 124 -11.90 -21.25 27.61
CA ILE A 124 -11.78 -19.79 27.75
C ILE A 124 -10.84 -19.38 28.88
N ALA A 125 -10.76 -20.14 29.98
CA ALA A 125 -9.98 -19.78 31.15
C ALA A 125 -8.50 -20.03 30.89
N LEU A 126 -8.17 -21.10 30.19
CA LEU A 126 -6.81 -21.37 29.71
C LEU A 126 -6.38 -20.34 28.67
N PHE A 127 -7.26 -20.00 27.72
CA PHE A 127 -6.99 -18.98 26.71
C PHE A 127 -6.70 -17.61 27.32
N LEU A 128 -7.56 -17.14 28.23
CA LEU A 128 -7.37 -15.86 28.91
C LEU A 128 -6.07 -15.85 29.74
N SER A 129 -5.73 -16.96 30.40
CA SER A 129 -4.48 -17.09 31.15
C SER A 129 -3.24 -17.02 30.25
N LEU A 130 -3.29 -17.63 29.06
CA LEU A 130 -2.23 -17.55 28.05
C LEU A 130 -2.10 -16.12 27.52
N PHE A 131 -3.22 -15.50 27.15
CA PHE A 131 -3.29 -14.12 26.70
C PHE A 131 -2.65 -13.16 27.72
N GLU A 132 -3.06 -13.21 28.99
CA GLU A 132 -2.52 -12.34 30.06
C GLU A 132 -1.01 -12.52 30.22
N ARG A 133 -0.51 -13.75 30.12
CA ARG A 133 0.92 -14.04 30.22
C ARG A 133 1.70 -13.43 29.06
N GLN A 134 1.17 -13.50 27.84
CA GLN A 134 1.83 -12.91 26.68
C GLN A 134 1.71 -11.39 26.67
N ALA A 135 0.56 -10.82 27.06
CA ALA A 135 0.38 -9.37 27.20
C ALA A 135 1.34 -8.78 28.24
N LYS A 136 1.50 -9.44 29.40
CA LYS A 136 2.50 -9.06 30.41
C LYS A 136 3.93 -9.19 29.89
N ARG A 137 4.26 -10.28 29.18
CA ARG A 137 5.59 -10.50 28.60
C ARG A 137 5.94 -9.45 27.55
N ALA A 138 4.97 -9.08 26.74
CA ALA A 138 5.09 -8.02 25.75
C ALA A 138 5.07 -6.63 26.39
N GLN A 139 4.79 -6.47 27.69
CA GLN A 139 4.66 -5.17 28.37
C GLN A 139 3.57 -4.27 27.76
N ILE A 140 2.45 -4.88 27.35
CA ILE A 140 1.29 -4.15 26.83
C ILE A 140 0.56 -3.50 28.00
N ASP A 141 0.22 -2.23 27.87
CA ASP A 141 -0.58 -1.49 28.85
C ASP A 141 -1.96 -2.15 28.99
N THR A 142 -2.43 -2.33 30.23
CA THR A 142 -3.73 -2.95 30.53
C THR A 142 -4.91 -2.32 29.80
N LYS A 143 -4.84 -1.02 29.48
CA LYS A 143 -5.88 -0.33 28.69
C LYS A 143 -6.00 -0.88 27.26
N ASP A 144 -4.92 -1.41 26.72
CA ASP A 144 -4.86 -1.93 25.34
C ASP A 144 -5.17 -3.44 25.29
N TRP A 145 -5.34 -4.11 26.44
CA TRP A 145 -5.58 -5.56 26.49
C TRP A 145 -6.90 -5.97 25.83
N VAL A 146 -7.95 -5.17 25.96
CA VAL A 146 -9.24 -5.49 25.32
C VAL A 146 -9.12 -5.45 23.79
N SER A 147 -8.41 -4.47 23.25
CA SER A 147 -8.09 -4.38 21.82
C SER A 147 -7.29 -5.58 21.33
N GLY A 148 -6.31 -6.05 22.11
CA GLY A 148 -5.57 -7.27 21.78
C GLY A 148 -6.41 -8.54 21.84
N LEU A 149 -7.34 -8.61 22.79
CA LEU A 149 -8.25 -9.73 22.92
C LEU A 149 -9.22 -9.82 21.75
N LEU A 150 -9.71 -8.67 21.25
CA LEU A 150 -10.58 -8.58 20.08
C LEU A 150 -9.92 -9.13 18.81
N MET A 151 -8.64 -8.84 18.59
CA MET A 151 -7.92 -9.34 17.41
C MET A 151 -7.78 -10.86 17.38
N LEU A 152 -7.73 -11.50 18.55
CA LEU A 152 -7.56 -12.95 18.68
C LEU A 152 -8.90 -13.72 18.66
N MET A 153 -10.04 -13.01 18.66
CA MET A 153 -11.38 -13.57 18.84
C MET A 153 -12.38 -12.98 17.83
N LEU A 154 -12.31 -13.47 16.58
CA LEU A 154 -12.76 -12.76 15.37
C LEU A 154 -14.28 -12.71 15.03
N SER A 155 -15.19 -13.58 15.51
CA SER A 155 -16.61 -13.49 15.06
C SER A 155 -17.67 -13.47 16.16
N ASP A 156 -17.68 -14.45 17.06
CA ASP A 156 -18.86 -14.66 17.92
C ASP A 156 -18.85 -13.76 19.16
N ILE A 157 -17.72 -13.11 19.41
CA ILE A 157 -17.40 -12.34 20.60
C ILE A 157 -17.47 -10.84 20.36
N VAL A 158 -17.12 -10.39 19.15
CA VAL A 158 -17.28 -9.00 18.70
C VAL A 158 -18.74 -8.56 18.88
N GLN A 159 -19.69 -9.45 18.57
CA GLN A 159 -21.13 -9.18 18.78
C GLN A 159 -21.55 -9.08 20.25
N LEU A 160 -20.76 -9.62 21.18
CA LEU A 160 -21.06 -9.61 22.62
C LEU A 160 -20.56 -8.34 23.25
N ILE A 161 -19.33 -7.98 22.92
CA ILE A 161 -18.70 -6.76 23.39
C ILE A 161 -19.43 -5.53 22.80
N ALA A 162 -19.92 -5.60 21.56
CA ALA A 162 -20.71 -4.52 20.94
C ALA A 162 -22.05 -4.20 21.63
N ARG A 163 -22.51 -5.02 22.58
CA ARG A 163 -23.75 -4.79 23.36
C ARG A 163 -23.48 -4.16 24.74
N GLU A 164 -22.22 -4.01 25.13
CA GLU A 164 -21.80 -3.40 26.39
C GLU A 164 -21.53 -1.90 26.20
N SER A 165 -21.59 -1.11 27.27
CA SER A 165 -21.28 0.33 27.24
C SER A 165 -19.77 0.59 27.05
N GLU A 166 -19.41 1.75 26.48
CA GLU A 166 -18.00 2.15 26.27
C GLU A 166 -17.18 2.14 27.58
N GLU A 167 -17.78 2.55 28.70
CA GLU A 167 -17.13 2.56 30.03
C GLU A 167 -16.76 1.16 30.52
N ASN A 168 -17.52 0.14 30.12
CA ASN A 168 -17.30 -1.25 30.47
C ASN A 168 -16.39 -1.97 29.46
N PHE A 169 -16.33 -1.46 28.22
CA PHE A 169 -15.51 -1.99 27.13
C PHE A 169 -14.01 -1.90 27.45
N ASP A 170 -13.54 -0.78 28.00
CA ASP A 170 -12.12 -0.59 28.30
C ASP A 170 -11.64 -1.34 29.56
N ASN A 171 -12.56 -1.90 30.35
CA ASN A 171 -12.23 -2.61 31.58
C ASN A 171 -11.99 -4.11 31.33
N TYR A 172 -10.71 -4.48 31.19
CA TYR A 172 -10.32 -5.88 30.98
C TYR A 172 -10.90 -6.85 32.03
N ASN A 173 -10.95 -6.47 33.32
CA ASN A 173 -11.46 -7.36 34.37
C ASN A 173 -12.97 -7.60 34.25
N TYR A 174 -13.71 -6.57 33.86
CA TYR A 174 -15.14 -6.69 33.57
C TYR A 174 -15.35 -7.64 32.38
N ILE A 175 -14.66 -7.38 31.26
CA ILE A 175 -14.73 -8.18 30.04
C ILE A 175 -14.33 -9.65 30.30
N LYS A 176 -13.27 -9.88 31.07
CA LYS A 176 -12.85 -11.21 31.54
C LYS A 176 -13.98 -11.92 32.30
N SER A 177 -14.69 -11.22 33.18
CA SER A 177 -15.80 -11.80 33.94
C SER A 177 -17.00 -12.17 33.05
N VAL A 178 -17.31 -11.34 32.04
CA VAL A 178 -18.36 -11.60 31.06
C VAL A 178 -18.03 -12.84 30.23
N PHE A 179 -16.78 -12.97 29.77
CA PHE A 179 -16.31 -14.16 29.07
C PHE A 179 -16.41 -15.41 29.91
N LEU A 180 -15.87 -15.37 31.13
CA LEU A 180 -15.93 -16.52 32.02
C LEU A 180 -17.37 -16.93 32.33
N LYS A 181 -18.30 -15.99 32.56
CA LYS A 181 -19.70 -16.34 32.81
C LYS A 181 -20.37 -17.02 31.61
N ARG A 182 -20.11 -16.53 30.40
CA ARG A 182 -20.77 -17.03 29.19
C ARG A 182 -20.23 -18.39 28.74
N PHE A 183 -18.91 -18.57 28.79
CA PHE A 183 -18.24 -19.81 28.40
C PHE A 183 -18.22 -20.85 29.55
N LYS A 184 -18.47 -20.46 30.81
CA LYS A 184 -18.73 -21.41 31.91
C LYS A 184 -20.18 -21.94 31.94
N LEU A 185 -21.03 -21.57 30.99
CA LEU A 185 -22.43 -21.98 30.99
C LEU A 185 -22.79 -22.84 29.78
N SER A 186 -22.36 -24.09 29.88
CA SER A 186 -23.24 -25.19 29.53
C SER A 186 -23.23 -26.22 30.67
N PRO A 187 -24.19 -26.17 31.60
CA PRO A 187 -24.42 -27.27 32.54
C PRO A 187 -24.59 -28.63 31.84
N GLU A 188 -24.93 -28.63 30.55
CA GLU A 188 -24.96 -29.81 29.67
C GLU A 188 -23.55 -30.36 29.36
N GLU A 189 -22.52 -29.52 29.23
CA GLU A 189 -21.13 -29.96 28.99
C GLU A 189 -20.53 -30.56 30.26
N PHE A 190 -20.77 -29.95 31.41
CA PHE A 190 -20.41 -30.55 32.70
C PHE A 190 -21.13 -31.88 32.92
N ARG A 191 -22.42 -31.98 32.56
CA ARG A 191 -23.17 -33.25 32.61
C ARG A 191 -22.65 -34.27 31.59
N LYS A 192 -22.27 -33.87 30.38
CA LYS A 192 -21.69 -34.74 29.36
C LYS A 192 -20.34 -35.29 29.77
N GLU A 193 -19.45 -34.45 30.28
CA GLU A 193 -18.13 -34.87 30.79
C GLU A 193 -18.27 -35.74 32.04
N PHE A 194 -19.19 -35.41 32.94
CA PHE A 194 -19.47 -36.23 34.12
C PHE A 194 -20.07 -37.59 33.75
N LEU A 195 -21.00 -37.65 32.78
CA LEU A 195 -21.55 -38.91 32.25
C LEU A 195 -20.50 -39.74 31.49
N HIS A 196 -19.59 -39.10 30.74
CA HIS A 196 -18.48 -39.78 30.08
C HIS A 196 -17.44 -40.33 31.08
N HIS A 197 -17.12 -39.55 32.12
CA HIS A 197 -16.20 -39.96 33.17
C HIS A 197 -16.78 -41.06 34.06
N GLN A 198 -18.09 -41.06 34.32
CA GLN A 198 -18.73 -42.13 35.09
C GLN A 198 -18.81 -43.45 34.30
N LYS A 199 -18.77 -43.41 32.95
CA LYS A 199 -18.75 -44.59 32.09
C LYS A 199 -17.35 -45.19 31.86
N ASN A 200 -16.29 -44.46 32.21
CA ASN A 200 -14.89 -44.89 32.05
C ASN A 200 -14.23 -45.37 33.36
N SER A 201 -15.02 -45.70 34.39
CA SER A 201 -14.54 -46.12 35.73
C SER A 201 -13.92 -47.54 35.78
N GLU A 202 -13.20 -47.97 34.74
CA GLU A 202 -12.45 -49.24 34.73
C GLU A 202 -10.93 -49.08 34.66
N LYS A 203 -10.38 -47.86 34.76
CA LYS A 203 -8.92 -47.70 34.80
C LYS A 203 -8.43 -47.04 36.10
N SER A 204 -8.50 -47.87 37.13
CA SER A 204 -7.50 -48.09 38.19
C SER A 204 -6.77 -46.85 38.74
N TRP A 205 -7.14 -46.48 39.95
CA TRP A 205 -6.54 -45.49 40.85
C TRP A 205 -5.08 -45.76 41.29
N ALA A 206 -4.30 -46.53 40.55
CA ALA A 206 -3.02 -47.07 41.03
C ALA A 206 -1.76 -46.27 40.63
N ARG A 207 -1.84 -45.02 40.18
CA ARG A 207 -0.62 -44.23 39.85
C ARG A 207 -0.70 -42.76 40.25
N ILE A 208 -0.92 -42.54 41.55
CA ILE A 208 -0.39 -41.35 42.22
C ILE A 208 0.51 -41.91 43.32
N TYR A 209 1.70 -41.32 43.47
CA TYR A 209 2.87 -41.76 44.28
C TYR A 209 3.86 -42.68 43.55
N PHE A 210 4.77 -42.08 42.78
CA PHE A 210 6.19 -41.93 43.16
C PHE A 210 6.83 -40.79 42.37
#